data_AF-A0A1M5B2R3-F1
#
_entry.id   AF-A0A1M5B2R3-F1
#
_cell.length_a   1.000
_cell.length_b   1.000
_cell.length_c   1.000
_cell.angle_alpha   90.00
_cell.angle_beta   90.00
_cell.angle_gamma   90.00
#
_symmetry.space_group_name_H-M   'P 1'
#
loop_
_entity.id
_entity.type
_entity.pdbx_description
1 polymer ?
#
loop_
_entity_poly.entity_id
_entity_poly.type
_entity_poly.pdbx_seq_one_letter_code
_entity_poly.pdbx_strand_id
1 'polypeptide(L)'
;QLTERPFVATESRLLTLFALLEQISAGTEADSDELSALRAENSRLIALLESHGIEWRARQQPTPPPVESSRLSTDEKVALFRRLFRGRTDVFPVRWESKTTGKSGYAPACANEWRAGVCEKPRIKCGDCANRMLIPLSDAVIYKHLAGDHTVGVYPLLEDDSCYFLAVDFDEAEWRDDAQAFMQSCAELGVPAALEISRSGQGAHAWVFFASRVSARDARRLGAAIISHTCARTRQLRLTSYDRMFPNQDTMPKGGFGNLIALPLQKGPREQGFSVFVDPDLRPYPDQWAFLASIQPMAAHDIEPTILRATGGVHPLDVTFIDDEDLATPWKRESTSTKKLPGPMPKSLSVTLANLIYFEKAKLPQALANRLIRLAAFQNPEFYKAQAMRMSVWDKPRVIGCAESYPQHIALPRGCLDAALFTAARERHRLRPERRTRCRPSAGRVFRRQSASRPGSRRRGDAAL
;
A
#
# COMPACT_ATOMS: atom_id res chain seq x y z
N GLN A 1 6.83 -18.46 68.47
CA GLN A 1 7.61 -19.71 68.51
C GLN A 1 7.49 -20.38 67.16
N LEU A 2 8.62 -20.64 66.52
CA LEU A 2 8.75 -21.51 65.34
C LEU A 2 8.51 -22.97 65.76
N THR A 3 7.86 -23.75 64.90
CA THR A 3 8.20 -25.15 64.53
C THR A 3 7.17 -25.62 63.47
N GLU A 4 7.56 -25.73 62.20
CA GLU A 4 8.08 -26.93 61.49
C GLU A 4 7.00 -27.75 60.78
N ARG A 5 7.20 -27.97 59.46
CA ARG A 5 6.37 -28.76 58.53
C ARG A 5 6.68 -30.27 58.67
N PRO A 6 5.82 -31.17 58.16
CA PRO A 6 6.05 -31.72 56.80
C PRO A 6 4.73 -31.92 56.01
N PHE A 7 4.61 -31.48 54.75
CA PHE A 7 4.99 -32.21 53.52
C PHE A 7 4.38 -33.62 53.36
N VAL A 8 3.04 -33.73 53.31
CA VAL A 8 2.32 -34.88 52.72
C VAL A 8 1.04 -34.38 52.04
N ALA A 9 1.10 -34.09 50.73
CA ALA A 9 -0.11 -33.84 49.93
C ALA A 9 0.10 -34.08 48.42
N THR A 10 1.05 -34.95 48.05
CA THR A 10 1.29 -35.37 46.65
C THR A 10 0.53 -36.63 46.26
N GLU A 11 -0.05 -37.39 47.20
CA GLU A 11 -0.80 -38.61 46.88
C GLU A 11 -2.26 -38.36 46.47
N SER A 12 -2.90 -37.31 47.00
CA SER A 12 -4.31 -37.02 46.70
C SER A 12 -4.52 -36.55 45.26
N ARG A 13 -3.55 -35.84 44.66
CA ARG A 13 -3.62 -35.39 43.26
C ARG A 13 -3.31 -36.47 42.23
N LEU A 14 -2.48 -37.47 42.59
CA LEU A 14 -2.17 -38.59 41.70
C LEU A 14 -3.33 -39.58 41.59
N LEU A 15 -4.08 -39.79 42.67
CA LEU A 15 -5.31 -40.61 42.64
C LEU A 15 -6.42 -39.97 41.80
N THR A 16 -6.55 -38.64 41.82
CA THR A 16 -7.51 -37.93 40.93
C THR A 16 -7.07 -37.99 39.46
N LEU A 17 -5.76 -37.96 39.19
CA LEU A 17 -5.24 -38.06 37.83
C LEU A 17 -5.34 -39.48 37.27
N PHE A 18 -5.15 -40.51 38.11
CA PHE A 18 -5.39 -41.90 37.73
C PHE A 18 -6.87 -42.20 37.48
N ALA A 19 -7.77 -41.65 38.30
CA ALA A 19 -9.21 -41.77 38.05
C ALA A 19 -9.67 -41.03 36.77
N LEU A 20 -9.06 -39.88 36.44
CA LEU A 20 -9.30 -39.18 35.17
C LEU A 20 -8.69 -39.91 33.97
N LEU A 21 -7.53 -40.57 34.13
CA LEU A 21 -6.92 -41.37 33.07
C LEU A 21 -7.64 -42.71 32.85
N GLU A 22 -8.21 -43.32 33.89
CA GLU A 22 -9.12 -44.46 33.75
C GLU A 22 -10.44 -44.05 33.08
N GLN A 23 -10.98 -42.84 33.36
CA GLN A 23 -12.15 -42.32 32.64
C GLN A 23 -11.87 -41.99 31.18
N ILE A 24 -10.66 -41.55 30.83
CA ILE A 24 -10.24 -41.30 29.43
C ILE A 24 -9.94 -42.62 28.69
N SER A 25 -9.44 -43.65 29.40
CA SER A 25 -9.21 -44.97 28.81
C SER A 25 -10.46 -45.86 28.76
N ALA A 26 -11.51 -45.51 29.51
CA ALA A 26 -12.85 -46.11 29.48
C ALA A 26 -13.82 -45.40 28.51
N GLY A 27 -13.29 -44.85 27.41
CA GLY A 27 -14.07 -44.56 26.20
C GLY A 27 -14.50 -45.86 25.53
N THR A 28 -15.35 -46.62 26.21
CA THR A 28 -15.77 -47.98 25.84
C THR A 28 -17.22 -47.95 25.36
N GLU A 29 -17.42 -48.38 24.10
CA GLU A 29 -18.68 -48.69 23.42
C GLU A 29 -19.66 -47.53 23.15
N ALA A 30 -19.90 -46.62 24.09
CA ALA A 30 -20.88 -45.52 23.93
C ALA A 30 -20.54 -44.53 22.79
N ASP A 31 -19.25 -44.17 22.64
CA ASP A 31 -18.78 -43.31 21.55
C ASP A 31 -18.85 -44.02 20.18
N SER A 32 -18.69 -45.35 20.14
CA SER A 32 -18.82 -46.14 18.90
C SER A 32 -20.28 -46.22 18.46
N ASP A 33 -21.19 -46.39 19.42
CA ASP A 33 -22.63 -46.43 19.16
C ASP A 33 -23.14 -45.06 18.72
N GLU A 34 -22.69 -43.96 19.34
CA GLU A 34 -23.02 -42.61 18.92
C GLU A 34 -22.46 -42.30 17.52
N LEU A 35 -21.24 -42.72 17.23
CA LEU A 35 -20.63 -42.58 15.91
C LEU A 35 -21.36 -43.43 14.85
N SER A 36 -21.88 -44.60 15.23
CA SER A 36 -22.70 -45.46 14.36
C SER A 36 -24.07 -44.84 14.09
N ALA A 37 -24.71 -44.26 15.11
CA ALA A 37 -25.99 -43.56 15.01
C ALA A 37 -25.87 -42.30 14.15
N LEU A 38 -24.81 -41.52 14.33
CA LEU A 38 -24.50 -40.36 13.50
C LEU A 38 -24.23 -40.74 12.05
N ARG A 39 -23.53 -41.87 11.80
CA ARG A 39 -23.32 -42.38 10.43
C ARG A 39 -24.62 -42.86 9.79
N ALA A 40 -25.49 -43.51 10.54
CA ALA A 40 -26.80 -43.95 10.07
C ALA A 40 -27.71 -42.76 9.75
N GLU A 41 -27.74 -41.75 10.61
CA GLU A 41 -28.52 -40.53 10.39
C GLU A 41 -27.98 -39.72 9.21
N ASN A 42 -26.65 -39.62 9.07
CA ASN A 42 -26.03 -38.99 7.90
C ASN A 42 -26.41 -39.72 6.60
N SER A 43 -26.40 -41.06 6.61
CA SER A 43 -26.84 -41.87 5.46
C SER A 43 -28.31 -41.63 5.11
N ARG A 44 -29.19 -41.51 6.12
CA ARG A 44 -30.61 -41.21 5.94
C ARG A 44 -30.83 -39.80 5.35
N LEU A 45 -30.10 -38.81 5.86
CA LEU A 45 -30.18 -37.43 5.37
C LEU A 45 -29.68 -37.32 3.93
N ILE A 46 -28.59 -38.01 3.59
CA ILE A 46 -28.09 -38.11 2.22
C ILE A 46 -29.15 -38.71 1.29
N ALA A 47 -29.75 -39.84 1.68
CA ALA A 47 -30.80 -40.48 0.87
C ALA A 47 -32.03 -39.58 0.68
N LEU A 48 -32.40 -38.80 1.71
CA LEU A 48 -33.50 -37.84 1.63
C LEU A 48 -33.16 -36.67 0.68
N LEU A 49 -31.93 -36.16 0.73
CA LEU A 49 -31.47 -35.10 -0.18
C LEU A 49 -31.41 -35.60 -1.63
N GLU A 50 -30.93 -36.83 -1.85
CA GLU A 50 -30.90 -37.47 -3.17
C GLU A 50 -32.32 -37.72 -3.70
N SER A 51 -33.27 -38.18 -2.87
CA SER A 51 -34.66 -38.41 -3.28
C SER A 51 -35.42 -37.14 -3.64
N HIS A 52 -35.00 -35.99 -3.10
CA HIS A 52 -35.57 -34.67 -3.40
C HIS A 52 -34.77 -33.89 -4.45
N GLY A 53 -33.73 -34.48 -5.03
CA GLY A 53 -32.90 -33.85 -6.05
C GLY A 53 -32.11 -32.62 -5.56
N ILE A 54 -31.82 -32.54 -4.26
CA ILE A 54 -31.09 -31.43 -3.66
C ILE A 54 -29.59 -31.72 -3.72
N GLU A 55 -28.85 -30.91 -4.47
CA GLU A 55 -27.40 -31.01 -4.63
C GLU A 55 -26.72 -30.68 -3.28
N TRP A 56 -26.28 -31.71 -2.54
CA TRP A 56 -25.70 -31.57 -1.20
C TRP A 56 -24.19 -31.76 -1.15
N ARG A 57 -23.61 -32.39 -2.18
CA ARG A 57 -22.15 -32.51 -2.31
C ARG A 57 -21.61 -31.18 -2.81
N ALA A 58 -20.76 -30.53 -2.02
CA ALA A 58 -19.90 -29.48 -2.56
C ALA A 58 -19.18 -30.06 -3.77
N ARG A 59 -19.25 -29.39 -4.93
CA ARG A 59 -18.46 -29.78 -6.11
C ARG A 59 -17.02 -29.88 -5.65
N GLN A 60 -16.52 -31.12 -5.54
CA GLN A 60 -15.10 -31.34 -5.36
C GLN A 60 -14.45 -30.77 -6.62
N GLN A 61 -13.89 -29.56 -6.49
CA GLN A 61 -12.92 -29.13 -7.48
C GLN A 61 -11.85 -30.23 -7.51
N PRO A 62 -11.51 -30.75 -8.71
CA PRO A 62 -10.43 -31.72 -8.81
C PRO A 62 -9.24 -31.14 -8.06
N THR A 63 -8.75 -31.89 -7.08
CA THR A 63 -7.54 -31.52 -6.37
C THR A 63 -6.48 -31.35 -7.46
N PRO A 64 -5.87 -30.16 -7.63
CA PRO A 64 -4.80 -30.03 -8.60
C PRO A 64 -3.76 -31.10 -8.25
N PRO A 65 -3.14 -31.74 -9.26
CA PRO A 65 -2.06 -32.68 -9.00
C PRO A 65 -1.05 -32.01 -8.06
N PRO A 66 -0.37 -32.77 -7.17
CA PRO A 66 0.66 -32.21 -6.31
C PRO A 66 1.58 -31.39 -7.20
N VAL A 67 1.59 -30.07 -6.96
CA VAL A 67 2.36 -29.12 -7.76
C VAL A 67 3.79 -29.63 -7.70
N GLU A 68 4.34 -30.07 -8.84
CA GLU A 68 5.74 -30.43 -8.92
C GLU A 68 6.52 -29.23 -8.36
N SER A 69 7.07 -29.38 -7.16
CA SER A 69 7.93 -28.36 -6.59
C SER A 69 8.98 -28.03 -7.63
N SER A 70 9.08 -26.77 -8.01
CA SER A 70 10.03 -26.27 -8.99
C SER A 70 11.37 -26.99 -8.82
N ARG A 71 11.79 -27.72 -9.86
CA ARG A 71 13.03 -28.51 -9.87
C ARG A 71 14.30 -27.64 -9.87
N LEU A 72 14.16 -26.36 -9.50
CA LEU A 72 15.23 -25.38 -9.48
C LEU A 72 16.18 -25.70 -8.33
N SER A 73 17.46 -25.86 -8.69
CA SER A 73 18.58 -25.87 -7.78
C SER A 73 18.67 -24.55 -7.00
N THR A 74 19.47 -24.56 -5.93
CA THR A 74 19.74 -23.34 -5.14
C THR A 74 20.27 -22.20 -6.01
N ASP A 75 21.19 -22.50 -6.93
CA ASP A 75 21.81 -21.51 -7.80
C ASP A 75 20.79 -20.95 -8.81
N GLU A 76 19.93 -21.80 -9.37
CA GLU A 76 18.85 -21.35 -10.25
C GLU A 76 17.82 -20.48 -9.53
N LYS A 77 17.51 -20.77 -8.27
CA LYS A 77 16.63 -19.93 -7.43
C LYS A 77 17.25 -18.56 -7.20
N VAL A 78 18.54 -18.50 -6.87
CA VAL A 78 19.26 -17.22 -6.69
C VAL A 78 19.32 -16.45 -8.01
N ALA A 79 19.60 -17.11 -9.13
CA ALA A 79 19.64 -16.48 -10.45
C ALA A 79 18.26 -15.93 -10.86
N LEU A 80 17.19 -16.70 -10.66
CA LEU A 80 15.81 -16.25 -10.90
C LEU A 80 15.46 -15.03 -10.05
N PHE A 81 15.78 -15.07 -8.76
CA PHE A 81 15.52 -13.97 -7.83
C PHE A 81 16.25 -12.69 -8.29
N ARG A 82 17.53 -12.79 -8.64
CA ARG A 82 18.32 -11.66 -9.13
C ARG A 82 17.85 -11.11 -10.47
N ARG A 83 17.28 -11.96 -11.32
CA ARG A 83 16.70 -11.55 -12.61
C ARG A 83 15.48 -10.66 -12.42
N LEU A 84 14.60 -11.01 -11.48
CA LEU A 84 13.36 -10.27 -11.20
C LEU A 84 13.63 -9.02 -10.34
N PHE A 85 14.27 -9.18 -9.17
CA PHE A 85 14.49 -8.08 -8.23
C PHE A 85 15.79 -7.32 -8.51
N ARG A 86 15.95 -6.90 -9.77
CA ARG A 86 17.17 -6.26 -10.26
C ARG A 86 17.16 -4.75 -10.00
N GLY A 87 18.20 -4.27 -9.34
CA GLY A 87 18.47 -2.84 -9.19
C GLY A 87 19.96 -2.57 -9.29
N ARG A 88 20.47 -1.65 -8.46
CA ARG A 88 21.92 -1.41 -8.34
C ARG A 88 22.65 -2.68 -7.89
N THR A 89 23.77 -2.95 -8.54
CA THR A 89 24.64 -4.11 -8.24
C THR A 89 25.91 -3.72 -7.51
N ASP A 90 26.28 -2.45 -7.53
CA ASP A 90 27.47 -1.90 -6.89
C ASP A 90 27.27 -1.63 -5.38
N VAL A 91 26.02 -1.60 -4.92
CA VAL A 91 25.65 -1.38 -3.51
C VAL A 91 24.28 -2.00 -3.21
N PHE A 92 24.09 -2.44 -1.96
CA PHE A 92 22.80 -2.87 -1.44
C PHE A 92 22.59 -2.38 0.00
N PRO A 93 21.34 -2.11 0.41
CA PRO A 93 21.02 -1.80 1.79
C PRO A 93 20.86 -3.06 2.63
N VAL A 94 21.43 -3.04 3.83
CA VAL A 94 21.28 -4.08 4.87
C VAL A 94 20.43 -3.54 5.99
N ARG A 95 19.50 -4.36 6.48
CA ARG A 95 18.68 -4.04 7.64
C ARG A 95 19.52 -4.13 8.91
N TRP A 96 19.42 -3.14 9.76
CA TRP A 96 19.97 -3.17 11.11
C TRP A 96 18.85 -3.00 12.13
N GLU A 97 19.07 -3.56 13.31
CA GLU A 97 18.18 -3.44 14.46
C GLU A 97 19.00 -3.26 15.72
N SER A 98 18.70 -2.20 16.47
CA SER A 98 19.35 -1.88 17.73
C SER A 98 18.67 -2.66 18.84
N LYS A 99 19.40 -3.63 19.42
CA LYS A 99 18.93 -4.42 20.57
C LYS A 99 18.63 -3.55 21.79
N THR A 100 19.32 -2.41 21.93
CA THR A 100 19.21 -1.54 23.10
C THR A 100 18.04 -0.56 23.00
N THR A 101 17.74 -0.06 21.79
CA THR A 101 16.72 0.99 21.59
C THR A 101 15.48 0.50 20.86
N GLY A 102 15.45 -0.76 20.38
CA GLY A 102 14.37 -1.31 19.55
C GLY A 102 14.20 -0.63 18.19
N LYS A 103 15.11 0.29 17.82
CA LYS A 103 15.04 1.01 16.54
C LYS A 103 15.58 0.12 15.44
N SER A 104 14.96 0.19 14.27
CA SER A 104 15.43 -0.52 13.09
C SER A 104 15.49 0.40 11.88
N GLY A 105 16.29 0.02 10.89
CA GLY A 105 16.44 0.79 9.67
C GLY A 105 17.25 0.04 8.63
N TYR A 106 17.64 0.75 7.58
CA TYR A 106 18.50 0.24 6.53
C TYR A 106 19.72 1.15 6.37
N ALA A 107 20.86 0.56 6.05
CA ALA A 107 22.09 1.27 5.72
C ALA A 107 22.80 0.58 4.55
N PRO A 108 23.49 1.30 3.67
CA PRO A 108 24.26 0.68 2.59
C PRO A 108 25.39 -0.17 3.17
N ALA A 109 25.56 -1.37 2.60
CA ALA A 109 26.66 -2.27 2.93
C ALA A 109 28.01 -1.62 2.60
N CYS A 110 28.85 -1.45 3.61
CA CYS A 110 30.15 -0.80 3.48
C CYS A 110 31.22 -1.59 4.23
N ALA A 111 32.31 -1.97 3.56
CA ALA A 111 33.41 -2.71 4.16
C ALA A 111 34.17 -1.90 5.22
N ASN A 112 34.08 -0.56 5.14
CA ASN A 112 34.66 0.35 6.13
C ASN A 112 33.70 0.67 7.28
N GLU A 113 32.49 0.10 7.32
CA GLU A 113 31.50 0.44 8.35
C GLU A 113 32.04 0.22 9.78
N TRP A 114 31.87 1.23 10.64
CA TRP A 114 32.38 1.26 12.03
C TRP A 114 33.89 1.12 12.20
N ARG A 115 34.69 1.21 11.13
CA ARG A 115 36.15 1.22 11.23
C ARG A 115 36.65 2.56 11.81
N ALA A 116 37.23 2.51 13.01
CA ALA A 116 37.76 3.68 13.70
C ALA A 116 38.78 4.45 12.83
N GLY A 117 38.66 5.78 12.79
CA GLY A 117 39.51 6.66 11.98
C GLY A 117 39.20 6.69 10.49
N VAL A 118 38.27 5.85 9.99
CA VAL A 118 37.87 5.81 8.56
C VAL A 118 36.40 6.11 8.39
N CYS A 119 35.53 5.45 9.16
CA CYS A 119 34.10 5.66 9.15
C CYS A 119 33.70 6.68 10.20
N GLU A 120 33.04 7.75 9.77
CA GLU A 120 32.57 8.82 10.65
C GLU A 120 31.09 8.67 11.02
N LYS A 121 30.51 7.46 10.96
CA LYS A 121 29.15 7.25 11.49
C LYS A 121 29.16 7.47 13.01
N PRO A 122 28.13 8.12 13.59
CA PRO A 122 26.90 8.59 12.96
C PRO A 122 26.94 10.04 12.42
N ARG A 123 28.08 10.75 12.46
CA ARG A 123 28.20 12.15 12.03
C ARG A 123 27.88 12.35 10.55
N ILE A 124 28.26 11.40 9.68
CA ILE A 124 28.03 11.47 8.23
C ILE A 124 27.21 10.29 7.71
N LYS A 125 26.38 10.54 6.71
CA LYS A 125 25.67 9.47 5.96
C LYS A 125 26.63 8.83 4.96
N CYS A 126 26.48 7.53 4.71
CA CYS A 126 27.29 6.84 3.69
C CYS A 126 27.09 7.38 2.26
N GLY A 127 25.97 8.05 1.97
CA GLY A 127 25.75 8.74 0.70
C GLY A 127 26.72 9.92 0.48
N ASP A 128 27.23 10.51 1.55
CA ASP A 128 28.09 11.70 1.50
C ASP A 128 29.54 11.39 1.93
N CYS A 129 29.83 10.14 2.31
CA CYS A 129 31.12 9.73 2.86
C CYS A 129 32.13 9.43 1.74
N ALA A 130 33.24 10.17 1.70
CA ALA A 130 34.34 9.95 0.76
C ALA A 130 35.13 8.65 1.05
N ASN A 131 35.16 8.19 2.30
CA ASN A 131 35.86 6.97 2.72
C ASN A 131 35.02 5.69 2.58
N ARG A 132 33.87 5.75 1.89
CA ARG A 132 33.00 4.59 1.71
C ARG A 132 33.66 3.55 0.81
N MET A 133 33.54 2.29 1.21
CA MET A 133 33.93 1.14 0.40
C MET A 133 32.71 0.25 0.26
N LEU A 134 31.88 0.55 -0.74
CA LEU A 134 30.60 -0.12 -0.94
C LEU A 134 30.80 -1.56 -1.38
N ILE A 135 30.00 -2.46 -0.83
CA ILE A 135 30.07 -3.89 -1.13
C ILE A 135 29.09 -4.19 -2.27
N PRO A 136 29.54 -4.80 -3.38
CA PRO A 136 28.66 -5.17 -4.48
C PRO A 136 27.70 -6.30 -4.07
N LEU A 137 26.52 -6.30 -4.68
CA LEU A 137 25.49 -7.31 -4.44
C LEU A 137 25.85 -8.62 -5.17
N SER A 138 26.32 -9.63 -4.44
CA SER A 138 26.67 -10.95 -4.97
C SER A 138 25.58 -12.01 -4.74
N ASP A 139 25.72 -13.16 -5.42
CA ASP A 139 24.81 -14.30 -5.27
C ASP A 139 24.81 -14.84 -3.83
N ALA A 140 25.98 -14.85 -3.19
CA ALA A 140 26.12 -15.22 -1.78
C ALA A 140 25.33 -14.29 -0.84
N VAL A 141 25.24 -12.99 -1.14
CA VAL A 141 24.44 -12.04 -0.36
C VAL A 141 22.94 -12.37 -0.48
N ILE A 142 22.48 -12.67 -1.70
CA ILE A 142 21.08 -13.05 -1.95
C ILE A 142 20.76 -14.40 -1.29
N TYR A 143 21.65 -15.38 -1.39
CA TYR A 143 21.49 -16.66 -0.70
C TYR A 143 21.31 -16.45 0.81
N LYS A 144 22.21 -15.69 1.45
CA LYS A 144 22.13 -15.38 2.89
C LYS A 144 20.84 -14.66 3.27
N HIS A 145 20.29 -13.84 2.38
CA HIS A 145 18.98 -13.23 2.58
C HIS A 145 17.85 -14.26 2.58
N LEU A 146 17.80 -15.11 1.55
CA LEU A 146 16.78 -16.15 1.41
C LEU A 146 16.89 -17.26 2.48
N ALA A 147 18.11 -17.47 3.01
CA ALA A 147 18.42 -18.43 4.07
C ALA A 147 18.10 -17.92 5.48
N GLY A 148 17.88 -16.61 5.65
CA GLY A 148 17.49 -16.03 6.93
C GLY A 148 18.59 -15.27 7.69
N ASP A 149 19.84 -15.34 7.23
CA ASP A 149 21.00 -14.80 7.96
C ASP A 149 20.94 -13.27 8.11
N HIS A 150 20.48 -12.58 7.07
CA HIS A 150 20.29 -11.13 7.09
C HIS A 150 19.09 -10.71 6.25
N THR A 151 18.65 -9.47 6.42
CA THR A 151 17.64 -8.85 5.54
C THR A 151 18.31 -7.79 4.69
N VAL A 152 18.24 -7.92 3.37
CA VAL A 152 18.75 -6.91 2.44
C VAL A 152 17.59 -6.30 1.66
N GLY A 153 17.80 -5.10 1.14
CA GLY A 153 16.91 -4.50 0.16
C GLY A 153 17.60 -4.32 -1.18
N VAL A 154 16.99 -3.52 -2.04
CA VAL A 154 17.52 -3.14 -3.34
C VAL A 154 17.26 -1.65 -3.58
N TYR A 155 18.22 -0.99 -4.24
CA TYR A 155 18.03 0.34 -4.80
C TYR A 155 17.54 0.18 -6.25
N PRO A 156 16.26 0.46 -6.57
CA PRO A 156 15.68 0.15 -7.87
C PRO A 156 16.08 1.15 -8.96
N LEU A 157 16.46 2.38 -8.58
CA LEU A 157 16.89 3.43 -9.51
C LEU A 157 18.37 3.25 -9.85
N LEU A 158 18.68 3.16 -11.13
CA LEU A 158 20.05 3.07 -11.66
C LEU A 158 20.64 4.47 -11.91
N GLU A 159 21.95 4.53 -12.14
CA GLU A 159 22.67 5.79 -12.36
C GLU A 159 22.29 6.50 -13.67
N ASP A 160 21.74 5.76 -14.63
CA ASP A 160 21.24 6.24 -15.93
C ASP A 160 19.74 6.60 -15.89
N ASP A 161 19.18 6.84 -14.70
CA ASP A 161 17.77 7.19 -14.48
C ASP A 161 16.76 6.09 -14.93
N SER A 162 17.24 4.86 -15.08
CA SER A 162 16.42 3.70 -15.47
C SER A 162 16.13 2.74 -14.30
N CYS A 163 15.18 1.82 -14.50
CA CYS A 163 14.89 0.73 -13.56
C CYS A 163 14.46 -0.56 -14.30
N TYR A 164 14.39 -1.68 -13.57
CA TYR A 164 13.92 -2.98 -14.09
C TYR A 164 12.54 -3.40 -13.57
N PHE A 165 12.01 -2.69 -12.60
CA PHE A 165 10.68 -2.93 -12.07
C PHE A 165 10.06 -1.64 -11.54
N LEU A 166 8.74 -1.68 -11.40
CA LEU A 166 7.95 -0.77 -10.60
C LEU A 166 7.38 -1.57 -9.42
N ALA A 167 7.49 -1.05 -8.20
CA ALA A 167 6.76 -1.60 -7.06
C ALA A 167 5.85 -0.53 -6.45
N VAL A 168 4.62 -0.89 -6.13
CA VAL A 168 3.63 -0.01 -5.47
C VAL A 168 3.40 -0.51 -4.06
N ASP A 169 3.56 0.37 -3.08
CA ASP A 169 3.49 0.06 -1.66
C ASP A 169 2.10 0.39 -1.10
N PHE A 170 1.49 -0.58 -0.44
CA PHE A 170 0.21 -0.48 0.24
C PHE A 170 0.40 -0.81 1.72
N ASP A 171 0.18 0.17 2.60
CA ASP A 171 0.30 0.04 4.06
C ASP A 171 -1.02 0.47 4.75
N GLU A 172 -1.14 0.33 6.07
CA GLU A 172 -2.31 0.77 6.87
C GLU A 172 -3.60 -0.07 6.76
N ALA A 173 -4.68 0.36 7.42
CA ALA A 173 -5.83 -0.49 7.76
C ALA A 173 -6.54 -1.14 6.55
N GLU A 174 -6.58 -0.46 5.40
CA GLU A 174 -7.33 -0.87 4.21
C GLU A 174 -6.44 -1.43 3.09
N TRP A 175 -5.18 -1.81 3.39
CA TRP A 175 -4.21 -2.24 2.39
C TRP A 175 -4.69 -3.43 1.54
N ARG A 176 -5.50 -4.33 2.12
CA ARG A 176 -6.02 -5.52 1.43
C ARG A 176 -6.93 -5.16 0.28
N ASP A 177 -7.95 -4.37 0.57
CA ASP A 177 -8.98 -3.98 -0.39
C ASP A 177 -8.38 -3.12 -1.51
N ASP A 178 -7.50 -2.18 -1.15
CA ASP A 178 -6.82 -1.30 -2.10
C ASP A 178 -5.82 -2.07 -2.98
N ALA A 179 -5.04 -3.00 -2.41
CA ALA A 179 -4.12 -3.85 -3.17
C ALA A 179 -4.88 -4.78 -4.12
N GLN A 180 -5.95 -5.42 -3.67
CA GLN A 180 -6.81 -6.25 -4.53
C GLN A 180 -7.45 -5.42 -5.64
N ALA A 181 -7.94 -4.22 -5.33
CA ALA A 181 -8.50 -3.31 -6.32
C ALA A 181 -7.47 -2.91 -7.38
N PHE A 182 -6.22 -2.64 -6.96
CA PHE A 182 -5.10 -2.34 -7.85
C PHE A 182 -4.73 -3.53 -8.74
N MET A 183 -4.65 -4.74 -8.17
CA MET A 183 -4.36 -5.97 -8.91
C MET A 183 -5.45 -6.28 -9.95
N GLN A 184 -6.72 -6.05 -9.61
CA GLN A 184 -7.82 -6.18 -10.56
C GLN A 184 -7.70 -5.18 -11.71
N SER A 185 -7.37 -3.92 -11.45
CA SER A 185 -7.09 -2.93 -12.51
C SER A 185 -5.90 -3.34 -13.38
N CYS A 186 -4.84 -3.92 -12.79
CA CYS A 186 -3.71 -4.45 -13.56
C CYS A 186 -4.18 -5.56 -14.51
N ALA A 187 -4.99 -6.51 -14.03
CA ALA A 187 -5.53 -7.59 -14.86
C ALA A 187 -6.39 -7.07 -16.02
N GLU A 188 -7.29 -6.11 -15.76
CA GLU A 188 -8.13 -5.47 -16.79
C GLU A 188 -7.31 -4.75 -17.88
N LEU A 189 -6.17 -4.15 -17.47
CA LEU A 189 -5.27 -3.43 -18.37
C LEU A 189 -4.22 -4.34 -19.04
N GLY A 190 -4.19 -5.63 -18.69
CA GLY A 190 -3.19 -6.59 -19.19
C GLY A 190 -1.78 -6.35 -18.64
N VAL A 191 -1.66 -5.74 -17.45
CA VAL A 191 -0.38 -5.52 -16.77
C VAL A 191 -0.02 -6.74 -15.93
N PRO A 192 1.13 -7.38 -16.17
CA PRO A 192 1.58 -8.53 -15.37
C PRO A 192 2.14 -8.04 -14.02
N ALA A 193 1.25 -7.86 -13.05
CA ALA A 193 1.61 -7.53 -11.68
C ALA A 193 1.66 -8.78 -10.78
N ALA A 194 2.55 -8.78 -9.79
CA ALA A 194 2.65 -9.80 -8.76
C ALA A 194 2.50 -9.16 -7.38
N LEU A 195 1.66 -9.74 -6.51
CA LEU A 195 1.40 -9.19 -5.18
C LEU A 195 2.20 -9.94 -4.12
N GLU A 196 2.96 -9.22 -3.30
CA GLU A 196 3.70 -9.74 -2.14
C GLU A 196 3.15 -9.14 -0.86
N ILE A 197 2.89 -9.95 0.17
CA ILE A 197 2.62 -9.44 1.51
C ILE A 197 3.90 -8.88 2.09
N SER A 198 3.86 -7.66 2.62
CA SER A 198 5.05 -7.00 3.15
C SER A 198 5.65 -7.77 4.32
N ARG A 199 6.92 -7.50 4.63
CA ARG A 199 7.64 -8.14 5.73
C ARG A 199 6.94 -8.03 7.09
N SER A 200 6.20 -6.93 7.34
CA SER A 200 5.48 -6.71 8.60
C SER A 200 4.15 -7.45 8.67
N GLY A 201 3.64 -7.95 7.55
CA GLY A 201 2.27 -8.50 7.45
C GLY A 201 1.17 -7.43 7.51
N GLN A 202 1.54 -6.14 7.56
CA GLN A 202 0.63 -5.00 7.69
C GLN A 202 0.54 -4.16 6.40
N GLY A 203 0.98 -4.73 5.29
CA GLY A 203 0.96 -4.10 3.98
C GLY A 203 1.25 -5.11 2.88
N ALA A 204 1.35 -4.62 1.65
CA ALA A 204 1.70 -5.39 0.48
C ALA A 204 2.44 -4.55 -0.56
N HIS A 205 3.27 -5.20 -1.36
CA HIS A 205 3.92 -4.61 -2.51
C HIS A 205 3.38 -5.24 -3.80
N ALA A 206 2.88 -4.42 -4.72
CA ALA A 206 2.52 -4.85 -6.06
C ALA A 206 3.68 -4.59 -7.03
N TRP A 207 4.26 -5.65 -7.57
CA TRP A 207 5.45 -5.63 -8.42
C TRP A 207 5.09 -5.76 -9.90
N VAL A 208 5.62 -4.89 -10.74
CA VAL A 208 5.58 -5.01 -12.20
C VAL A 208 7.02 -5.07 -12.71
N PHE A 209 7.40 -6.19 -13.30
CA PHE A 209 8.75 -6.41 -13.82
C PHE A 209 8.82 -6.07 -15.30
N PHE A 210 9.93 -5.48 -15.75
CA PHE A 210 10.13 -5.12 -17.16
C PHE A 210 11.13 -6.07 -17.84
N ALA A 211 10.87 -6.41 -19.10
CA ALA A 211 11.73 -7.29 -19.89
C ALA A 211 13.10 -6.67 -20.20
N SER A 212 13.17 -5.34 -20.24
CA SER A 212 14.38 -4.55 -20.44
C SER A 212 14.41 -3.37 -19.47
N ARG A 213 15.53 -2.65 -19.39
CA ARG A 213 15.57 -1.36 -18.69
C ARG A 213 14.53 -0.42 -19.30
N VAL A 214 13.86 0.32 -18.43
CA VAL A 214 12.92 1.39 -18.80
C VAL A 214 13.27 2.64 -18.02
N SER A 215 12.91 3.82 -18.54
CA SER A 215 13.10 5.05 -17.79
C SER A 215 12.27 5.00 -16.49
N ALA A 216 12.82 5.48 -15.38
CA ALA A 216 12.08 5.54 -14.13
C ALA A 216 10.83 6.44 -14.26
N ARG A 217 10.90 7.45 -15.14
CA ARG A 217 9.76 8.28 -15.54
C ARG A 217 8.62 7.46 -16.12
N ASP A 218 8.89 6.59 -17.10
CA ASP A 218 7.84 5.80 -17.75
C ASP A 218 7.25 4.74 -16.82
N ALA A 219 8.08 4.10 -16.00
CA ALA A 219 7.61 3.20 -14.95
C ALA A 219 6.67 3.91 -13.98
N ARG A 220 7.01 5.12 -13.53
CA ARG A 220 6.15 5.93 -12.64
C ARG A 220 4.89 6.44 -13.34
N ARG A 221 4.96 6.80 -14.63
CA ARG A 221 3.78 7.16 -15.44
C ARG A 221 2.80 5.98 -15.52
N LEU A 222 3.30 4.77 -15.75
CA LEU A 222 2.50 3.55 -15.73
C LEU A 222 1.79 3.37 -14.38
N GLY A 223 2.53 3.41 -13.27
CA GLY A 223 1.97 3.24 -11.93
C GLY A 223 0.90 4.29 -11.61
N ALA A 224 1.16 5.56 -11.91
CA ALA A 224 0.20 6.64 -11.70
C ALA A 224 -1.07 6.47 -12.56
N ALA A 225 -0.94 6.00 -13.79
CA ALA A 225 -2.08 5.72 -14.67
C ALA A 225 -2.94 4.58 -14.11
N ILE A 226 -2.32 3.49 -13.64
CA ILE A 226 -3.03 2.36 -13.03
C ILE A 226 -3.75 2.79 -11.74
N ILE A 227 -3.08 3.53 -10.84
CA ILE A 227 -3.70 4.07 -9.62
C ILE A 227 -4.92 4.93 -9.97
N SER A 228 -4.78 5.82 -10.96
CA SER A 228 -5.87 6.68 -11.41
C SER A 228 -7.05 5.88 -11.98
N HIS A 229 -6.76 4.83 -12.75
CA HIS A 229 -7.76 3.90 -13.26
C HIS A 229 -8.48 3.17 -12.12
N THR A 230 -7.74 2.67 -11.13
CA THR A 230 -8.29 2.00 -9.94
C THR A 230 -9.24 2.90 -9.17
N CYS A 231 -8.82 4.12 -8.81
CA CYS A 231 -9.69 5.08 -8.12
C CYS A 231 -10.95 5.40 -8.94
N ALA A 232 -10.81 5.52 -10.27
CA ALA A 232 -11.95 5.78 -11.13
C ALA A 232 -12.96 4.61 -11.15
N ARG A 233 -12.48 3.38 -11.02
CA ARG A 233 -13.26 2.14 -11.03
C ARG A 233 -13.98 1.87 -9.71
N THR A 234 -13.31 1.98 -8.57
CA THR A 234 -13.82 1.54 -7.25
C THR A 234 -14.76 2.52 -6.56
N ARG A 235 -15.05 3.66 -7.17
CA ARG A 235 -15.74 4.77 -6.51
C ARG A 235 -15.02 5.39 -5.31
N GLN A 236 -13.75 5.04 -5.14
CA GLN A 236 -12.93 5.59 -4.08
C GLN A 236 -12.29 6.91 -4.51
N LEU A 237 -12.26 7.81 -3.54
CA LEU A 237 -11.66 9.13 -3.62
C LEU A 237 -10.12 9.04 -3.71
N ARG A 238 -9.56 8.04 -3.04
CA ARG A 238 -8.14 7.70 -2.91
C ARG A 238 -8.02 6.22 -2.56
N LEU A 239 -6.90 5.61 -2.92
CA LEU A 239 -6.38 4.43 -2.24
C LEU A 239 -5.73 4.95 -0.96
N THR A 240 -6.40 4.81 0.18
CA THR A 240 -5.92 5.37 1.45
C THR A 240 -4.69 4.65 1.97
N SER A 241 -4.52 3.39 1.60
CA SER A 241 -3.36 2.58 1.92
C SER A 241 -2.17 2.79 0.99
N TYR A 242 -2.36 3.41 -0.18
CA TYR A 242 -1.26 3.69 -1.09
C TYR A 242 -0.30 4.70 -0.43
N ASP A 243 0.93 4.26 -0.19
CA ASP A 243 1.97 5.12 0.37
C ASP A 243 2.86 5.71 -0.73
N ARG A 244 3.47 4.85 -1.56
CA ARG A 244 4.49 5.27 -2.54
C ARG A 244 4.74 4.24 -3.66
N MET A 245 5.46 4.68 -4.69
CA MET A 245 5.97 3.84 -5.77
C MET A 245 7.49 3.79 -5.75
N PHE A 246 8.07 2.67 -6.13
CA PHE A 246 9.50 2.43 -6.26
C PHE A 246 9.85 2.17 -7.73
N PRO A 247 10.78 2.93 -8.35
CA PRO A 247 11.46 4.13 -7.82
C PRO A 247 10.54 5.29 -7.43
N ASN A 248 10.91 6.05 -6.39
CA ASN A 248 10.10 7.19 -5.92
C ASN A 248 10.33 8.47 -6.75
N GLN A 249 11.36 8.47 -7.59
CA GLN A 249 11.86 9.65 -8.32
C GLN A 249 12.27 9.26 -9.74
N ASP A 250 12.18 10.21 -10.67
CA ASP A 250 12.50 9.99 -12.09
C ASP A 250 14.00 9.99 -12.38
N THR A 251 14.78 10.68 -11.54
CA THR A 251 16.21 10.92 -11.77
C THR A 251 17.04 10.68 -10.51
N MET A 252 18.28 10.24 -10.67
CA MET A 252 19.21 9.95 -9.60
C MET A 252 19.62 11.25 -8.87
N PRO A 253 19.44 11.33 -7.54
CA PRO A 253 19.93 12.45 -6.75
C PRO A 253 21.47 12.47 -6.73
N LYS A 254 22.07 13.67 -6.79
CA LYS A 254 23.53 13.83 -6.79
C LYS A 254 24.16 13.16 -5.56
N GLY A 255 25.10 12.24 -5.79
CA GLY A 255 25.84 11.54 -4.73
C GLY A 255 25.06 10.45 -3.97
N GLY A 256 23.76 10.29 -4.23
CA GLY A 256 22.89 9.34 -3.53
C GLY A 256 22.77 7.97 -4.21
N PHE A 257 22.07 7.07 -3.54
CA PHE A 257 21.73 5.71 -4.04
C PHE A 257 20.28 5.60 -4.54
N GLY A 258 19.48 6.64 -4.31
CA GLY A 258 18.03 6.61 -4.44
C GLY A 258 17.32 6.00 -3.21
N ASN A 259 16.01 5.83 -3.35
CA ASN A 259 15.16 5.16 -2.36
C ASN A 259 15.40 3.64 -2.39
N LEU A 260 15.11 2.94 -1.29
CA LEU A 260 15.28 1.48 -1.21
C LEU A 260 13.97 0.78 -0.90
N ILE A 261 13.82 -0.42 -1.42
CA ILE A 261 12.75 -1.36 -1.06
C ILE A 261 13.37 -2.63 -0.48
N ALA A 262 12.72 -3.25 0.51
CA ALA A 262 13.16 -4.53 1.06
C ALA A 262 13.00 -5.64 0.01
N LEU A 263 13.93 -6.59 -0.05
CA LEU A 263 13.77 -7.76 -0.92
C LEU A 263 12.82 -8.78 -0.26
N PRO A 264 11.98 -9.48 -1.06
CA PRO A 264 11.01 -10.43 -0.55
C PRO A 264 11.63 -11.81 -0.25
N LEU A 265 10.83 -12.72 0.33
CA LEU A 265 11.18 -14.12 0.59
C LEU A 265 12.31 -14.36 1.59
N GLN A 266 12.57 -13.40 2.48
CA GLN A 266 13.45 -13.61 3.64
C GLN A 266 12.87 -14.72 4.53
N LYS A 267 13.70 -15.68 4.97
CA LYS A 267 13.24 -16.89 5.67
C LYS A 267 12.35 -16.63 6.90
N GLY A 268 12.73 -15.71 7.79
CA GLY A 268 12.02 -15.47 9.06
C GLY A 268 10.58 -14.99 8.86
N PRO A 269 10.34 -13.87 8.13
CA PRO A 269 9.01 -13.44 7.75
C PRO A 269 8.25 -14.49 6.93
N ARG A 270 8.94 -15.20 6.02
CA ARG A 270 8.34 -16.25 5.18
C ARG A 270 7.76 -17.39 6.01
N GLU A 271 8.42 -17.82 7.07
CA GLU A 271 7.91 -18.85 8.00
C GLU A 271 6.64 -18.40 8.73
N GLN A 272 6.37 -17.09 8.79
CA GLN A 272 5.15 -16.51 9.38
C GLN A 272 4.06 -16.22 8.32
N GLY A 273 4.29 -16.57 7.05
CA GLY A 273 3.38 -16.24 5.95
C GLY A 273 3.48 -14.80 5.46
N PHE A 274 4.56 -14.09 5.79
CA PHE A 274 4.86 -12.73 5.32
C PHE A 274 6.03 -12.72 4.35
N SER A 275 6.22 -11.63 3.61
CA SER A 275 7.23 -11.56 2.56
C SER A 275 7.10 -12.69 1.53
N VAL A 276 5.86 -13.07 1.22
CA VAL A 276 5.49 -14.12 0.27
C VAL A 276 4.54 -13.57 -0.77
N PHE A 277 4.61 -14.14 -1.97
CA PHE A 277 3.69 -13.85 -3.05
C PHE A 277 2.37 -14.58 -2.87
N VAL A 278 1.29 -13.87 -3.17
CA VAL A 278 -0.08 -14.31 -2.95
C VAL A 278 -0.92 -14.20 -4.22
N ASP A 279 -1.95 -15.03 -4.29
CA ASP A 279 -2.97 -14.99 -5.33
C ASP A 279 -3.94 -13.79 -5.13
N PRO A 280 -4.91 -13.58 -6.05
CA PRO A 280 -5.89 -12.50 -5.92
C PRO A 280 -6.76 -12.56 -4.65
N ASP A 281 -6.90 -13.74 -4.03
CA ASP A 281 -7.62 -13.95 -2.77
C ASP A 281 -6.71 -13.76 -1.54
N LEU A 282 -5.50 -13.24 -1.73
CA LEU A 282 -4.46 -13.06 -0.71
C LEU A 282 -3.98 -14.37 -0.06
N ARG A 283 -4.10 -15.49 -0.76
CA ARG A 283 -3.58 -16.78 -0.29
C ARG A 283 -2.16 -16.97 -0.82
N PRO A 284 -1.19 -17.37 0.03
CA PRO A 284 0.17 -17.64 -0.42
C PRO A 284 0.21 -18.73 -1.50
N TYR A 285 0.97 -18.50 -2.57
CA TYR A 285 1.20 -19.54 -3.56
C TYR A 285 1.90 -20.75 -2.91
N PRO A 286 1.44 -21.99 -3.17
CA PRO A 286 2.04 -23.20 -2.59
C PRO A 286 3.53 -23.35 -2.92
N ASP A 287 3.91 -23.02 -4.16
CA ASP A 287 5.30 -22.94 -4.59
C ASP A 287 5.62 -21.52 -5.07
N GLN A 288 6.29 -20.77 -4.20
CA GLN A 288 6.75 -19.40 -4.45
C GLN A 288 7.71 -19.32 -5.64
N TRP A 289 8.56 -20.34 -5.83
CA TRP A 289 9.56 -20.34 -6.90
C TRP A 289 8.95 -20.68 -8.25
N ALA A 290 7.99 -21.61 -8.30
CA ALA A 290 7.21 -21.87 -9.50
C ALA A 290 6.42 -20.62 -9.93
N PHE A 291 5.81 -19.91 -8.96
CA PHE A 291 5.15 -18.64 -9.22
C PHE A 291 6.11 -17.60 -9.79
N LEU A 292 7.25 -17.35 -9.14
CA LEU A 292 8.26 -16.40 -9.63
C LEU A 292 8.75 -16.76 -11.03
N ALA A 293 8.94 -18.05 -11.33
CA ALA A 293 9.36 -18.51 -12.66
C ALA A 293 8.29 -18.27 -13.74
N SER A 294 7.00 -18.24 -13.35
CA SER A 294 5.87 -18.02 -14.25
C SER A 294 5.66 -16.54 -14.63
N ILE A 295 6.21 -15.61 -13.83
CA ILE A 295 6.06 -14.17 -14.04
C ILE A 295 6.57 -13.79 -15.43
N GLN A 296 5.69 -13.21 -16.24
CA GLN A 296 6.03 -12.65 -17.54
C GLN A 296 6.37 -11.16 -17.37
N PRO A 297 7.62 -10.73 -17.66
CA PRO A 297 7.96 -9.32 -17.62
C PRO A 297 7.24 -8.54 -18.71
N MET A 298 6.78 -7.34 -18.39
CA MET A 298 6.16 -6.40 -19.32
C MET A 298 7.20 -5.85 -20.30
N ALA A 299 6.89 -5.82 -21.59
CA ALA A 299 7.78 -5.22 -22.58
C ALA A 299 7.74 -3.68 -22.48
N ALA A 300 8.88 -3.01 -22.70
CA ALA A 300 8.97 -1.56 -22.60
C ALA A 300 7.99 -0.83 -23.55
N HIS A 301 7.75 -1.39 -24.75
CA HIS A 301 6.85 -0.81 -25.74
C HIS A 301 5.36 -0.93 -25.36
N ASP A 302 5.00 -1.80 -24.41
CA ASP A 302 3.63 -1.96 -23.94
C ASP A 302 3.22 -0.90 -22.90
N ILE A 303 4.19 -0.14 -22.38
CA ILE A 303 3.94 0.87 -21.33
C ILE A 303 3.01 1.98 -21.83
N GLU A 304 3.36 2.63 -22.93
CA GLU A 304 2.58 3.77 -23.44
C GLU A 304 1.17 3.35 -23.90
N PRO A 305 0.97 2.24 -24.65
CA PRO A 305 -0.36 1.74 -24.97
C PRO A 305 -1.20 1.44 -23.72
N THR A 306 -0.58 0.89 -22.67
CA THR A 306 -1.27 0.60 -21.41
C THR A 306 -1.69 1.86 -20.68
N ILE A 307 -0.82 2.87 -20.64
CA ILE A 307 -1.14 4.19 -20.08
C ILE A 307 -2.35 4.78 -20.82
N LEU A 308 -2.34 4.75 -22.16
CA LEU A 308 -3.44 5.28 -22.97
C LEU A 308 -4.78 4.56 -22.72
N ARG A 309 -4.75 3.22 -22.53
CA ARG A 309 -5.94 2.44 -22.16
C ARG A 309 -6.44 2.82 -20.77
N ALA A 310 -5.54 2.91 -19.79
CA ALA A 310 -5.87 3.27 -18.42
C ALA A 310 -6.48 4.68 -18.29
N THR A 311 -6.08 5.60 -19.17
CA THR A 311 -6.62 6.97 -19.21
C THR A 311 -7.84 7.14 -20.14
N GLY A 312 -8.29 6.07 -20.81
CA GLY A 312 -9.47 6.09 -21.67
C GLY A 312 -9.31 6.89 -22.96
N GLY A 313 -8.12 6.89 -23.57
CA GLY A 313 -7.84 7.67 -24.79
C GLY A 313 -7.85 9.19 -24.57
N VAL A 314 -7.77 9.60 -23.31
CA VAL A 314 -7.42 10.96 -22.90
C VAL A 314 -5.91 10.95 -22.72
N HIS A 315 -5.19 11.87 -23.35
CA HIS A 315 -3.73 11.90 -23.27
C HIS A 315 -3.31 11.83 -21.79
N PRO A 316 -2.29 11.05 -21.39
CA PRO A 316 -1.81 11.00 -20.00
C PRO A 316 -1.40 12.36 -19.39
N LEU A 317 -1.44 13.44 -20.18
CA LEU A 317 -1.25 14.83 -19.75
C LEU A 317 -2.52 15.41 -19.06
N ASP A 318 -3.72 14.95 -19.44
CA ASP A 318 -5.01 15.39 -18.86
C ASP A 318 -5.30 14.72 -17.50
N VAL A 319 -4.51 13.71 -17.15
CA VAL A 319 -4.48 13.05 -15.84
C VAL A 319 -3.14 13.33 -15.20
N THR A 320 -2.95 14.58 -14.78
CA THR A 320 -1.89 15.00 -13.86
C THR A 320 -0.44 14.82 -14.35
N PHE A 321 -0.10 15.22 -15.57
CA PHE A 321 1.31 15.48 -15.92
C PHE A 321 1.38 16.79 -16.70
N ILE A 322 2.02 17.77 -16.07
CA ILE A 322 2.48 19.00 -16.73
C ILE A 322 3.93 18.75 -17.14
N ASP A 323 4.30 19.14 -18.36
CA ASP A 323 5.68 19.16 -18.81
C ASP A 323 6.41 20.44 -18.36
N ASP A 324 7.68 20.61 -18.73
CA ASP A 324 8.44 21.83 -18.39
C ASP A 324 7.87 23.10 -19.07
N GLU A 325 6.98 22.96 -20.06
CA GLU A 325 6.34 24.05 -20.79
C GLU A 325 5.10 24.58 -20.03
N ASP A 326 4.27 23.74 -19.39
CA ASP A 326 3.17 24.26 -18.56
C ASP A 326 3.66 24.89 -17.24
N LEU A 327 4.88 24.56 -16.78
CA LEU A 327 5.54 25.25 -15.66
C LEU A 327 5.88 26.71 -15.99
N ALA A 328 6.05 27.06 -17.26
CA ALA A 328 6.36 28.42 -17.69
C ALA A 328 5.12 29.34 -17.72
N THR A 329 3.90 28.78 -17.81
CA THR A 329 2.66 29.56 -17.84
C THR A 329 1.55 29.02 -16.94
N PRO A 330 1.74 28.97 -15.60
CA PRO A 330 0.75 28.44 -14.65
C PRO A 330 -0.59 29.21 -14.59
N TRP A 331 -0.65 30.41 -15.17
CA TRP A 331 -1.89 31.20 -15.32
C TRP A 331 -2.67 30.86 -16.60
N LYS A 332 -2.09 30.09 -17.53
CA LYS A 332 -2.83 29.53 -18.67
C LYS A 332 -3.45 28.22 -18.21
N ARG A 333 -4.74 28.24 -17.87
CA ARG A 333 -5.51 26.99 -17.75
C ARG A 333 -5.63 26.39 -19.14
N GLU A 334 -4.84 25.36 -19.44
CA GLU A 334 -5.18 24.50 -20.57
C GLU A 334 -6.58 23.95 -20.38
N SER A 335 -7.35 23.99 -21.45
CA SER A 335 -8.80 23.84 -21.44
C SER A 335 -9.20 22.50 -20.83
N THR A 336 -9.95 22.56 -19.74
CA THR A 336 -10.74 21.45 -19.21
C THR A 336 -11.32 20.60 -20.34
N SER A 337 -10.82 19.37 -20.51
CA SER A 337 -11.25 18.39 -21.51
C SER A 337 -12.70 18.60 -21.97
N THR A 338 -12.88 18.85 -23.26
CA THR A 338 -14.16 19.12 -23.95
C THR A 338 -15.06 17.88 -24.10
N LYS A 339 -14.64 16.72 -23.56
CA LYS A 339 -15.37 15.46 -23.70
C LYS A 339 -16.51 15.34 -22.67
N LYS A 340 -17.69 14.90 -23.13
CA LYS A 340 -18.85 14.56 -22.29
C LYS A 340 -18.50 13.43 -21.32
N LEU A 341 -19.02 13.48 -20.10
CA LEU A 341 -18.81 12.42 -19.11
C LEU A 341 -19.45 11.09 -19.59
N PRO A 342 -18.75 9.94 -19.46
CA PRO A 342 -19.33 8.64 -19.80
C PRO A 342 -20.35 8.19 -18.75
N GLY A 343 -21.46 7.59 -19.21
CA GLY A 343 -22.49 6.96 -18.38
C GLY A 343 -23.82 7.74 -18.27
N PRO A 344 -24.88 7.10 -17.73
CA PRO A 344 -26.18 7.73 -17.53
C PRO A 344 -26.08 8.81 -16.45
N MET A 345 -26.36 10.05 -16.83
CA MET A 345 -26.28 11.20 -15.92
C MET A 345 -27.65 11.52 -15.27
N PRO A 346 -27.67 11.90 -13.97
CA PRO A 346 -28.91 12.23 -13.27
C PRO A 346 -29.50 13.55 -13.78
N LYS A 347 -30.82 13.61 -13.98
CA LYS A 347 -31.51 14.84 -14.45
C LYS A 347 -31.37 16.03 -13.49
N SER A 348 -31.28 15.74 -12.20
CA SER A 348 -31.10 16.73 -11.13
C SER A 348 -30.32 16.12 -9.97
N LEU A 349 -29.45 16.91 -9.35
CA LEU A 349 -28.68 16.50 -8.20
C LEU A 349 -28.98 17.45 -7.02
N SER A 350 -29.42 16.89 -5.90
CA SER A 350 -29.61 17.63 -4.66
C SER A 350 -28.26 17.74 -3.94
N VAL A 351 -27.96 18.94 -3.45
CA VAL A 351 -26.71 19.23 -2.75
C VAL A 351 -27.03 19.87 -1.42
N THR A 352 -26.42 19.37 -0.34
CA THR A 352 -26.57 19.98 0.99
C THR A 352 -25.40 20.93 1.23
N LEU A 353 -25.70 22.21 1.46
CA LEU A 353 -24.69 23.24 1.71
C LEU A 353 -24.63 23.57 3.20
N ALA A 354 -23.50 23.27 3.85
CA ALA A 354 -23.23 23.54 5.27
C ALA A 354 -21.79 24.09 5.46
N ASN A 355 -20.99 23.51 6.36
CA ASN A 355 -19.54 23.80 6.48
C ASN A 355 -18.77 23.37 5.22
N LEU A 356 -19.21 22.27 4.58
CA LEU A 356 -18.78 21.80 3.26
C LEU A 356 -19.99 21.67 2.32
N ILE A 357 -19.71 21.34 1.06
CA ILE A 357 -20.72 21.04 0.04
C ILE A 357 -20.87 19.52 -0.03
N TYR A 358 -22.00 18.99 0.40
CA TYR A 358 -22.23 17.54 0.49
C TYR A 358 -23.06 17.04 -0.70
N PHE A 359 -22.57 15.97 -1.32
CA PHE A 359 -23.20 15.25 -2.43
C PHE A 359 -23.49 13.81 -2.04
N GLU A 360 -24.70 13.32 -2.30
CA GLU A 360 -25.13 11.96 -1.95
C GLU A 360 -24.56 10.92 -2.93
N LYS A 361 -23.78 9.96 -2.43
CA LYS A 361 -23.07 8.95 -3.27
C LYS A 361 -24.02 8.09 -4.10
N ALA A 362 -25.20 7.76 -3.56
CA ALA A 362 -26.19 6.91 -4.23
C ALA A 362 -26.72 7.51 -5.55
N LYS A 363 -26.71 8.84 -5.66
CA LYS A 363 -27.27 9.58 -6.81
C LYS A 363 -26.19 10.12 -7.75
N LEU A 364 -24.92 9.83 -7.47
CA LEU A 364 -23.76 10.30 -8.22
C LEU A 364 -23.23 9.17 -9.11
N PRO A 365 -23.31 9.30 -10.46
CA PRO A 365 -22.52 8.47 -11.35
C PRO A 365 -21.04 8.65 -11.07
N GLN A 366 -20.27 7.58 -11.26
CA GLN A 366 -18.87 7.57 -10.87
C GLN A 366 -18.02 8.61 -11.60
N ALA A 367 -18.28 8.80 -12.90
CA ALA A 367 -17.60 9.82 -13.69
C ALA A 367 -17.84 11.25 -13.14
N LEU A 368 -19.05 11.54 -12.65
CA LEU A 368 -19.38 12.84 -12.06
C LEU A 368 -18.77 13.00 -10.67
N ALA A 369 -18.80 11.96 -9.84
CA ALA A 369 -18.11 11.95 -8.55
C ALA A 369 -16.62 12.26 -8.73
N ASN A 370 -15.92 11.54 -9.61
CA ASN A 370 -14.51 11.78 -9.91
C ASN A 370 -14.24 13.21 -10.37
N ARG A 371 -15.12 13.78 -11.20
CA ARG A 371 -14.97 15.16 -11.68
C ARG A 371 -15.11 16.17 -10.54
N LEU A 372 -16.10 16.00 -9.67
CA LEU A 372 -16.34 16.85 -8.50
C LEU A 372 -15.17 16.81 -7.52
N ILE A 373 -14.63 15.61 -7.27
CA ILE A 373 -13.45 15.40 -6.44
C ILE A 373 -12.23 16.14 -6.99
N ARG A 374 -12.01 16.06 -8.32
CA ARG A 374 -10.91 16.76 -9.00
C ARG A 374 -11.03 18.29 -8.88
N LEU A 375 -12.24 18.85 -8.75
CA LEU A 375 -12.41 20.29 -8.51
C LEU A 375 -11.85 20.75 -7.15
N ALA A 376 -11.82 19.84 -6.18
CA ALA A 376 -11.27 20.11 -4.85
C ALA A 376 -9.84 19.59 -4.69
N ALA A 377 -9.18 19.21 -5.79
CA ALA A 377 -7.79 18.78 -5.79
C ALA A 377 -6.91 19.79 -6.51
N PHE A 378 -5.75 20.10 -5.94
CA PHE A 378 -4.76 20.97 -6.56
C PHE A 378 -3.36 20.40 -6.41
N GLN A 379 -2.47 20.82 -7.30
CA GLN A 379 -1.07 20.38 -7.31
C GLN A 379 -0.31 20.93 -6.10
N ASN A 380 0.54 20.10 -5.48
CA ASN A 380 1.39 20.53 -4.38
C ASN A 380 2.69 21.17 -4.91
N PRO A 381 2.88 22.51 -4.84
CA PRO A 381 4.07 23.16 -5.39
C PRO A 381 5.37 22.69 -4.73
N GLU A 382 5.32 22.24 -3.47
CA GLU A 382 6.50 21.74 -2.76
C GLU A 382 7.02 20.44 -3.34
N PHE A 383 6.12 19.57 -3.81
CA PHE A 383 6.50 18.32 -4.47
C PHE A 383 7.32 18.62 -5.74
N TYR A 384 6.80 19.50 -6.60
CA TYR A 384 7.45 19.85 -7.86
C TYR A 384 8.76 20.61 -7.64
N LYS A 385 8.81 21.51 -6.64
CA LYS A 385 10.05 22.17 -6.22
C LYS A 385 11.11 21.16 -5.78
N ALA A 386 10.75 20.20 -4.93
CA ALA A 386 11.67 19.17 -4.46
C ALA A 386 12.15 18.28 -5.62
N GLN A 387 11.26 17.91 -6.54
CA GLN A 387 11.59 17.12 -7.73
C GLN A 387 12.56 17.87 -8.66
N ALA A 388 12.28 19.13 -9.00
CA ALA A 388 13.15 19.97 -9.84
C ALA A 388 14.54 20.18 -9.22
N MET A 389 14.60 20.29 -7.89
CA MET A 389 15.85 20.39 -7.13
C MET A 389 16.56 19.03 -6.94
N ARG A 390 16.04 17.93 -7.50
CA ARG A 390 16.56 16.56 -7.32
C ARG A 390 16.66 16.15 -5.85
N MET A 391 15.72 16.64 -5.04
CA MET A 391 15.59 16.35 -3.62
C MET A 391 14.53 15.26 -3.38
N SER A 392 14.60 14.60 -2.22
CA SER A 392 13.63 13.57 -1.84
C SER A 392 12.21 14.13 -1.76
N VAL A 393 11.27 13.43 -2.42
CA VAL A 393 9.83 13.71 -2.41
C VAL A 393 9.05 12.79 -1.46
N TRP A 394 9.76 12.05 -0.60
CA TRP A 394 9.22 10.99 0.27
C TRP A 394 7.96 11.36 1.05
N ASP A 395 7.93 12.55 1.67
CA ASP A 395 6.81 13.02 2.50
C ASP A 395 6.04 14.18 1.84
N LYS A 396 6.04 14.23 0.50
CA LYS A 396 5.39 15.30 -0.25
C LYS A 396 4.37 14.68 -1.19
N PRO A 397 3.06 14.73 -0.88
CA PRO A 397 2.04 14.26 -1.82
C PRO A 397 2.03 15.17 -3.04
N ARG A 398 1.99 14.60 -4.25
CA ARG A 398 2.01 15.36 -5.51
C ARG A 398 0.76 16.20 -5.74
N VAL A 399 -0.39 15.69 -5.28
CA VAL A 399 -1.71 16.34 -5.38
C VAL A 399 -2.32 16.39 -4.00
N ILE A 400 -2.73 17.58 -3.57
CA ILE A 400 -3.48 17.78 -2.34
C ILE A 400 -4.96 17.77 -2.72
N GLY A 401 -5.68 16.75 -2.28
CA GLY A 401 -7.14 16.76 -2.36
C GLY A 401 -7.74 17.30 -1.06
N CYS A 402 -8.71 18.19 -1.20
CA CYS A 402 -9.49 18.75 -0.11
C CYS A 402 -10.92 18.19 -0.07
N ALA A 403 -11.21 17.19 -0.90
CA ALA A 403 -12.47 16.45 -0.85
C ALA A 403 -12.45 15.42 0.28
N GLU A 404 -13.52 15.36 1.06
CA GLU A 404 -13.71 14.39 2.13
C GLU A 404 -14.72 13.30 1.71
N SER A 405 -14.41 12.05 2.00
CA SER A 405 -15.28 10.90 1.78
C SER A 405 -16.00 10.53 3.07
N TYR A 406 -17.33 10.62 3.09
CA TYR A 406 -18.19 10.08 4.14
C TYR A 406 -18.89 8.81 3.63
N PRO A 407 -19.44 7.94 4.51
CA PRO A 407 -20.07 6.69 4.07
C PRO A 407 -21.15 6.87 3.00
N GLN A 408 -22.02 7.88 3.17
CA GLN A 408 -23.12 8.17 2.23
C GLN A 408 -22.90 9.44 1.39
N HIS A 409 -21.88 10.24 1.70
CA HIS A 409 -21.69 11.56 1.10
C HIS A 409 -20.25 11.81 0.64
N ILE A 410 -20.07 12.65 -0.38
CA ILE A 410 -18.80 13.28 -0.74
C ILE A 410 -18.91 14.74 -0.35
N ALA A 411 -17.92 15.27 0.36
CA ALA A 411 -17.91 16.67 0.79
C ALA A 411 -16.78 17.44 0.10
N LEU A 412 -17.10 18.61 -0.48
CA LEU A 412 -16.12 19.51 -1.09
C LEU A 412 -16.00 20.82 -0.30
N PRO A 413 -14.86 21.53 -0.35
CA PRO A 413 -14.72 22.87 0.18
C PRO A 413 -15.73 23.83 -0.46
N ARG A 414 -16.22 24.80 0.32
CA ARG A 414 -17.22 25.77 -0.16
C ARG A 414 -16.75 26.60 -1.37
N GLY A 415 -15.44 26.83 -1.49
CA GLY A 415 -14.85 27.52 -2.63
C GLY A 415 -15.02 26.79 -3.97
N CYS A 416 -15.36 25.51 -3.96
CA CYS A 416 -15.61 24.72 -5.17
C CYS A 416 -17.06 24.83 -5.67
N LEU A 417 -17.95 25.60 -5.01
CA LEU A 417 -19.38 25.67 -5.34
C LEU A 417 -19.62 26.14 -6.77
N ASP A 418 -18.98 27.24 -7.18
CA ASP A 418 -19.18 27.82 -8.51
C ASP A 418 -18.66 26.89 -9.61
N ALA A 419 -17.53 26.23 -9.36
CA ALA A 419 -16.96 25.23 -10.27
C ALA A 419 -17.85 23.97 -10.38
N ALA A 420 -18.46 23.54 -9.27
CA ALA A 420 -19.41 22.43 -9.26
C ALA A 420 -20.71 22.80 -10.00
N LEU A 421 -21.21 24.03 -9.81
CA LEU A 421 -22.34 24.58 -10.55
C LEU A 421 -22.07 24.65 -12.05
N PHE A 422 -20.90 25.15 -12.43
CA PHE A 422 -20.46 25.22 -13.82
C PHE A 422 -20.36 23.83 -14.46
N THR A 423 -19.77 22.87 -13.74
CA THR A 423 -19.64 21.48 -14.21
C THR A 423 -21.00 20.84 -14.43
N ALA A 424 -21.95 21.04 -13.51
CA ALA A 424 -23.31 20.51 -13.66
C ALA A 424 -24.10 21.21 -14.78
N ALA A 425 -23.97 22.53 -14.94
CA ALA A 425 -24.62 23.27 -16.02
C ALA A 425 -24.12 22.82 -17.41
N ARG A 426 -22.82 22.53 -17.54
CA ARG A 426 -22.20 22.04 -18.77
C ARG A 426 -22.74 20.68 -19.21
N GLU A 427 -23.04 19.81 -18.26
CA GLU A 427 -23.65 18.50 -18.49
C GLU A 427 -25.19 18.56 -18.57
N ARG A 428 -25.78 19.76 -18.64
CA ARG A 428 -27.24 20.04 -18.69
C ARG A 428 -28.02 19.63 -17.44
N HIS A 429 -27.41 19.73 -16.26
CA HIS A 429 -28.05 19.40 -14.98
C HIS A 429 -28.49 20.63 -14.20
N ARG A 430 -29.59 20.48 -13.46
CA ARG A 430 -29.98 21.44 -12.42
C ARG A 430 -29.48 20.93 -11.07
N LEU A 431 -28.51 21.63 -10.48
CA LEU A 431 -28.22 21.49 -9.06
C LEU A 431 -29.26 22.28 -8.27
N ARG A 432 -29.92 21.63 -7.32
CA ARG A 432 -30.79 22.31 -6.35
C ARG A 432 -30.05 22.38 -5.01
N PRO A 433 -29.52 23.55 -4.63
CA PRO A 433 -28.90 23.69 -3.32
C PRO A 433 -30.00 23.69 -2.24
N GLU A 434 -30.00 22.67 -1.38
CA GLU A 434 -30.76 22.69 -0.14
C GLU A 434 -29.92 23.34 0.95
N ARG A 435 -30.30 24.56 1.36
CA ARG A 435 -29.68 25.24 2.49
C ARG A 435 -30.28 24.70 3.79
N ARG A 436 -29.52 23.91 4.54
CA ARG A 436 -29.81 23.63 5.95
C ARG A 436 -29.10 24.65 6.83
N THR A 437 -29.67 25.84 6.97
CA THR A 437 -29.28 26.78 8.03
C THR A 437 -29.75 26.25 9.38
N ARG A 438 -28.91 25.47 10.07
CA ARG A 438 -29.01 25.36 11.54
C ARG A 438 -28.22 26.50 12.18
N CYS A 439 -28.70 27.72 12.00
CA CYS A 439 -28.42 28.80 12.94
C CYS A 439 -29.58 28.84 13.94
N ARG A 440 -29.47 28.09 15.04
CA ARG A 440 -30.14 28.52 16.27
C ARG A 440 -29.26 29.61 16.88
N PRO A 441 -29.76 30.83 17.11
CA PRO A 441 -29.05 31.77 17.95
C PRO A 441 -29.08 31.21 19.37
N SER A 442 -27.94 30.78 19.88
CA SER A 442 -27.82 30.53 21.32
C SER A 442 -27.99 31.88 22.02
N ALA A 443 -29.06 31.97 22.80
CA ALA A 443 -29.38 33.10 23.66
C ALA A 443 -28.14 33.59 24.44
N GLY A 444 -28.05 34.90 24.61
CA GLY A 444 -26.90 35.60 25.16
C GLY A 444 -26.42 35.04 26.50
N ARG A 445 -25.10 34.84 26.59
CA ARG A 445 -24.38 35.04 27.85
C ARG A 445 -23.51 36.27 27.69
N VAL A 446 -23.96 37.35 28.31
CA VAL A 446 -23.17 38.54 28.59
C VAL A 446 -22.00 38.12 29.48
N PHE A 447 -20.79 38.03 28.92
CA PHE A 447 -19.58 38.02 29.74
C PHE A 447 -19.10 39.47 29.91
N ARG A 448 -19.35 39.97 31.12
CA ARG A 448 -18.88 41.25 31.65
C ARG A 448 -17.36 41.34 31.48
N ARG A 449 -16.88 42.40 30.82
CA ARG A 449 -15.48 42.83 30.91
C ARG A 449 -15.18 43.19 32.37
N GLN A 450 -14.31 42.42 33.02
CA GLN A 450 -13.61 42.88 34.22
C GLN A 450 -12.27 43.46 33.78
N SER A 451 -12.21 44.78 33.81
CA SER A 451 -10.98 45.56 33.89
C SER A 451 -10.39 45.40 35.30
N ALA A 452 -9.18 44.83 35.39
CA ALA A 452 -8.34 44.93 36.57
C ALA A 452 -6.96 45.44 36.14
N SER A 453 -6.70 46.66 36.57
CA SER A 453 -5.47 47.43 36.45
C SER A 453 -4.45 47.01 37.52
N ARG A 454 -3.16 47.29 37.24
CA ARG A 454 -2.05 47.72 38.13
C ARG A 454 -0.70 46.98 37.85
N PRO A 455 0.47 47.51 38.27
CA PRO A 455 1.14 48.67 37.68
C PRO A 455 2.68 48.52 37.55
N GLY A 456 3.33 49.45 36.85
CA GLY A 456 4.55 50.10 37.37
C GLY A 456 5.93 49.43 37.22
N SER A 457 6.69 49.96 36.27
CA SER A 457 7.92 50.74 36.52
C SER A 457 9.29 50.19 36.03
N ARG A 458 9.99 51.08 35.32
CA ARG A 458 11.46 51.23 35.11
C ARG A 458 12.16 50.20 34.23
N ARG A 459 13.23 50.51 33.49
CA ARG A 459 13.74 51.69 32.74
C ARG A 459 15.08 51.18 32.14
N ARG A 460 15.42 51.64 30.94
CA ARG A 460 16.77 51.60 30.28
C ARG A 460 17.25 50.21 29.82
N GLY A 461 17.96 50.05 28.71
CA GLY A 461 18.49 50.99 27.72
C GLY A 461 19.25 50.20 26.65
N ASP A 462 19.38 50.83 25.49
CA ASP A 462 20.20 50.55 24.30
C ASP A 462 21.31 49.48 24.37
N ALA A 463 21.43 48.69 23.29
CA ALA A 463 22.65 48.70 22.46
C ALA A 463 22.38 48.01 21.11
N ALA A 464 22.80 48.69 20.05
CA ALA A 464 22.85 48.21 18.68
C ALA A 464 24.04 47.26 18.44
N LEU A 465 23.82 46.26 17.57
CA LEU A 465 24.66 45.89 16.42
C LEU A 465 23.96 44.80 15.61
#